data_AF-A0A970Y7D3-F1
#
_entry.id   AF-A0A970Y7D3-F1
#
_cell.length_a   1.000
_cell.length_b   1.000
_cell.length_c   1.000
_cell.angle_alpha   90.00
_cell.angle_beta   90.00
_cell.angle_gamma   90.00
#
_symmetry.space_group_name_H-M   'P 1'
#
loop_
_entity.id
_entity.type
_entity.pdbx_description
1 polymer ?
#
loop_
_entity_poly.entity_id
_entity_poly.type
_entity_poly.pdbx_seq_one_letter_code
_entity_poly.pdbx_strand_id
1 'polypeptide(L)' 'MKSISVSVPELLAKVISIAGDKMSYVTITLNDEEIDQGEKYPPFAHFEAMSEEGMTVDYESIDSLDFTWNA' A
#
# COMPACT_ATOMS: atom_id res chain seq x y z
N MET A 1 1.69 -2.31 18.21
CA MET A 1 1.64 -2.97 16.88
C MET A 1 0.92 -2.00 15.94
N LYS A 2 1.48 -1.71 14.76
CA LYS A 2 0.84 -0.80 13.79
C LYS A 2 -0.03 -1.61 12.83
N SER A 3 -1.26 -1.19 12.64
CA SER A 3 -2.19 -1.80 11.69
C SER A 3 -3.14 -0.74 11.15
N ILE A 4 -3.37 -0.76 9.85
CA ILE A 4 -4.41 0.05 9.20
C ILE A 4 -5.53 -0.87 8.71
N SER A 5 -6.74 -0.33 8.62
CA SER A 5 -7.83 -0.98 7.88
C SER A 5 -7.95 -0.35 6.51
N VAL A 6 -7.99 -1.15 5.45
CA VAL A 6 -8.15 -0.68 4.06
C VAL A 6 -9.40 -1.30 3.42
N SER A 7 -9.88 -0.67 2.35
CA SER A 7 -11.00 -1.17 1.55
C SER A 7 -10.63 -2.50 0.87
N VAL A 8 -11.42 -3.54 1.10
CA VAL A 8 -11.23 -4.86 0.45
C VAL A 8 -11.33 -4.76 -1.08
N PRO A 9 -12.31 -4.05 -1.67
CA PRO A 9 -12.34 -3.84 -3.12
C PRO A 9 -11.08 -3.19 -3.70
N GLU A 10 -10.52 -2.18 -3.02
CA GLU A 10 -9.31 -1.48 -3.49
C GLU A 10 -8.08 -2.38 -3.38
N LEU A 11 -7.96 -3.10 -2.25
CA LEU A 11 -6.89 -4.09 -2.06
C LEU A 11 -6.96 -5.17 -3.13
N LEU A 12 -8.14 -5.71 -3.42
CA LEU A 12 -8.32 -6.73 -4.45
C LEU A 12 -7.96 -6.20 -5.83
N ALA A 13 -8.41 -5.00 -6.19
CA ALA A 13 -8.07 -4.38 -7.47
C ALA A 13 -6.55 -4.22 -7.63
N LYS A 14 -5.87 -3.77 -6.57
CA LYS A 14 -4.40 -3.61 -6.54
C LYS A 14 -3.67 -4.94 -6.73
N VAL A 15 -4.09 -5.98 -6.01
CA VAL A 15 -3.51 -7.33 -6.13
C VAL A 15 -3.75 -7.93 -7.51
N ILE A 16 -4.92 -7.69 -8.11
CA ILE A 16 -5.21 -8.13 -9.49
C ILE A 16 -4.28 -7.44 -10.49
N SER A 17 -4.03 -6.14 -10.35
CA SER A 17 -3.09 -5.41 -11.22
C SER A 17 -1.67 -5.97 -11.10
N ILE A 18 -1.16 -6.15 -9.88
CA ILE A 18 0.16 -6.73 -9.61
C ILE A 18 0.30 -8.12 -10.24
N ALA A 19 -0.72 -8.96 -10.09
CA ALA A 19 -0.74 -10.29 -10.69
C ALA A 19 -0.83 -10.24 -12.22
N GLY A 20 -1.61 -9.30 -12.77
CA GLY A 20 -1.77 -9.09 -14.22
C GLY A 20 -0.45 -8.71 -14.90
N ASP A 21 0.40 -7.94 -14.22
CA ASP A 21 1.73 -7.54 -14.67
C ASP A 21 2.80 -8.61 -14.43
N LYS A 22 2.41 -9.79 -13.92
CA LYS A 22 3.29 -10.95 -13.66
C LYS A 22 4.41 -10.66 -12.66
N MET A 23 4.14 -9.81 -11.67
CA MET A 23 5.06 -9.60 -10.56
C MET A 23 5.05 -10.82 -9.64
N SER A 24 6.21 -11.13 -9.05
CA SER A 24 6.41 -12.36 -8.26
C SER A 24 6.36 -12.10 -6.76
N TYR A 25 6.75 -10.90 -6.34
CA TYR A 25 6.78 -10.48 -4.95
C TYR A 25 6.16 -9.10 -4.81
N VAL A 26 5.50 -8.85 -3.68
CA VAL A 26 5.02 -7.52 -3.31
C VAL A 26 5.47 -7.20 -1.88
N THR A 27 6.06 -6.02 -1.73
CA THR A 27 6.36 -5.39 -0.45
C THR A 27 5.22 -4.43 -0.14
N ILE A 28 4.60 -4.60 1.03
CA ILE A 28 3.56 -3.70 1.53
C ILE A 28 4.13 -2.93 2.72
N THR A 29 4.27 -1.63 2.57
CA THR A 29 4.80 -0.74 3.61
C THR A 29 3.66 0.06 4.23
N LEU A 30 3.50 -0.04 5.56
CA LEU A 30 2.52 0.77 6.30
C LEU A 30 3.16 2.08 6.72
N ASN A 31 2.65 3.19 6.20
CA ASN A 31 3.09 4.53 6.54
C ASN A 31 2.13 5.17 7.55
N ASP A 32 2.70 5.97 8.44
CA ASP A 32 1.93 6.75 9.38
C ASP A 32 1.27 7.94 8.66
N GLU A 33 0.44 8.67 9.39
CA GLU A 33 -0.11 9.94 8.91
C GLU A 33 1.03 10.89 8.49
N GLU A 34 0.88 11.53 7.32
CA GLU A 34 1.87 12.42 6.74
C GLU A 34 1.26 13.80 6.44
N ILE A 35 2.08 14.84 6.57
CA ILE A 35 1.74 16.18 6.08
C ILE A 35 2.72 16.51 4.96
N ASP A 36 2.23 16.55 3.72
CA ASP A 36 3.01 16.99 2.56
C ASP A 36 2.37 18.23 1.95
N GLN A 37 3.19 19.25 1.68
CA GLN A 37 2.77 20.53 1.09
C GLN A 37 1.57 21.21 1.78
N GLY A 38 1.35 20.93 3.07
CA GLY A 38 0.24 21.47 3.86
C GLY A 38 -1.07 20.68 3.75
N GLU A 39 -1.10 19.63 2.93
CA GLU A 39 -2.17 18.64 2.93
C GLU A 39 -1.87 17.52 3.90
N LYS A 40 -2.92 17.01 4.53
CA LYS A 40 -2.84 15.95 5.53
C LYS A 40 -3.31 14.64 4.90
N TYR A 41 -2.41 13.67 4.81
CA TYR A 41 -2.69 12.34 4.30
C TYR A 41 -2.91 11.37 5.47
N PRO A 42 -4.00 10.59 5.48
CA PRO A 42 -4.20 9.57 6.50
C PRO A 42 -3.09 8.51 6.39
N PRO A 43 -2.91 7.66 7.41
CA PRO A 43 -2.06 6.49 7.29
C PRO A 43 -2.43 5.67 6.04
N PHE A 44 -1.45 5.11 5.34
CA PHE A 44 -1.68 4.42 4.06
C PHE A 44 -0.77 3.21 3.90
N ALA A 45 -1.21 2.24 3.09
CA ALA A 45 -0.39 1.12 2.64
C ALA A 45 0.18 1.42 1.27
N HIS A 46 1.51 1.42 1.15
CA HIS A 46 2.23 1.55 -0.11
C HIS A 46 2.62 0.18 -0.66
N PHE A 47 2.49 0.00 -1.98
CA PHE A 47 2.73 -1.28 -2.67
C PHE A 47 3.85 -1.15 -3.70
N GLU A 48 4.95 -1.87 -3.46
CA GLU A 48 6.03 -2.01 -4.43
C GLU A 48 6.17 -3.50 -4.79
N ALA A 49 6.15 -3.82 -6.08
CA ALA A 49 6.25 -5.20 -6.54
C ALA A 49 7.50 -5.44 -7.38
N MET A 50 7.99 -6.68 -7.35
CA MET A 50 9.20 -7.11 -8.03
C MET A 50 8.94 -8.38 -8.85
N SER A 51 9.40 -8.38 -10.10
CA SER A 51 9.42 -9.57 -10.98
C SER A 51 10.61 -10.50 -10.65
N GLU A 52 10.60 -11.74 -11.15
CA GLU A 52 11.75 -12.66 -10.99
C GLU A 52 13.04 -12.14 -11.64
N GLU A 53 12.91 -11.28 -12.65
CA GLU A 53 14.02 -10.67 -13.38
C GLU A 53 14.58 -9.42 -12.68
N GLY A 54 13.99 -9.04 -11.53
CA GLY A 54 14.44 -7.91 -10.72
C GLY A 54 13.89 -6.54 -11.16
N MET A 55 12.95 -6.49 -12.10
CA MET A 55 12.21 -5.24 -12.38
C MET A 55 11.27 -4.93 -11.22
N THR A 56 11.29 -3.67 -10.77
CA THR A 56 10.44 -3.16 -9.69
C THR A 56 9.41 -2.16 -10.24
N VAL A 57 8.19 -2.20 -9.72
CA VAL A 57 7.10 -1.29 -10.09
C VAL A 57 6.39 -0.81 -8.83
N ASP A 58 6.18 0.50 -8.75
CA ASP A 58 5.35 1.17 -7.75
C ASP A 58 3.88 1.11 -8.19
N TYR A 59 3.02 0.55 -7.33
CA TYR A 59 1.59 0.38 -7.57
C TYR A 59 0.73 1.42 -6.85
N GLU A 60 1.29 2.53 -6.37
CA GLU A 60 0.61 3.55 -5.56
C GLU A 60 0.13 3.03 -4.20
N SER A 61 -0.43 3.94 -3.41
CA SER A 61 -0.89 3.68 -2.05
C SER A 61 -2.40 3.43 -1.96
N ILE A 62 -2.83 2.80 -0.88
CA ILE A 62 -4.24 2.73 -0.44
C ILE A 62 -4.35 3.39 0.93
N ASP A 63 -5.20 4.41 1.02
CA ASP A 63 -5.47 5.12 2.26
C ASP A 63 -6.22 4.24 3.27
N SER A 64 -5.95 4.46 4.55
CA SER A 64 -6.67 3.78 5.62
C SER A 64 -8.07 4.35 5.83
N LEU A 65 -9.02 3.46 6.10
CA LEU A 65 -10.40 3.79 6.52
C LEU A 65 -10.47 4.13 8.01
N ASP A 66 -9.67 3.42 8.81
CA ASP A 66 -9.54 3.60 10.25
C ASP A 66 -8.15 3.12 10.69
N PHE A 67 -7.63 3.71 11.75
CA PHE A 67 -6.27 3.46 12.22
C PHE A 67 -6.19 3.39 13.74
N THR A 68 -5.63 2.28 14.24
CA THR A 68 -5.43 2.06 15.67
C THR A 68 -3.95 1.96 16.00
N TRP A 69 -3.46 2.94 16.76
CA TRP A 69 -2.17 2.86 17.43
C TRP A 69 -2.33 2.21 18.81
N ASN A 70 -1.87 0.97 18.94
CA ASN A 70 -1.60 0.44 20.28
C ASN A 70 -0.17 0.86 20.67
N ALA A 71 -0.08 1.94 21.46
CA ALA A 71 1.12 2.42 22.13
C ALA A 71 1.56 1.45 23.24
#